data_AF-A0A4Z2EIJ1-F1
#
_entry.id   AF-A0A4Z2EIJ1-F1
#
_cell.length_a   1.000
_cell.length_b   1.000
_cell.length_c   1.000
_cell.angle_alpha   90.00
_cell.angle_beta   90.00
_cell.angle_gamma   90.00
#
_symmetry.space_group_name_H-M   'P 1'
#
loop_
_entity.id
_entity.type
_entity.pdbx_description
1 polymer ?
#
loop_
_entity_poly.entity_id
_entity_poly.type
_entity_poly.pdbx_seq_one_letter_code
_entity_poly.pdbx_strand_id
1 'polypeptide(L)'
;MLDKKFDDKLINQVQGNCAQDIFMKVATSIFTDGINWGRVVALFHLAYRLISKALTSNHLENIRIIISWVLRFIRERLYPWLVQQGGWVGVIHDFSRWRTVAIVASVALVAALVYYRKTR
;
A
#
# COMPACT_ATOMS: atom_id res chain seq x y z
N MET A 1 -40.10 13.00 -5.90
CA MET A 1 -38.93 13.59 -5.21
C MET A 1 -38.35 12.67 -4.14
N LEU A 2 -39.16 12.00 -3.31
CA LEU A 2 -38.69 11.01 -2.31
C LEU A 2 -38.04 9.77 -2.94
N ASP A 3 -38.62 9.26 -4.03
CA ASP A 3 -38.14 8.07 -4.75
C ASP A 3 -36.72 8.24 -5.30
N LYS A 4 -36.49 9.35 -6.02
CA LYS A 4 -35.20 9.66 -6.65
C LYS A 4 -34.03 9.75 -5.65
N LYS A 5 -34.28 10.34 -4.46
CA LYS A 5 -33.26 10.44 -3.39
C LYS A 5 -32.97 9.08 -2.75
N PHE A 6 -33.96 8.19 -2.71
CA PHE A 6 -33.81 6.84 -2.21
C PHE A 6 -32.99 6.00 -3.20
N ASP A 7 -33.33 6.05 -4.49
CA ASP A 7 -32.60 5.34 -5.56
C ASP A 7 -31.13 5.76 -5.62
N ASP A 8 -30.83 7.07 -5.60
CA ASP A 8 -29.45 7.58 -5.61
C ASP A 8 -28.65 7.08 -4.40
N LYS A 9 -29.29 6.98 -3.23
CA LYS A 9 -28.64 6.47 -2.02
C LYS A 9 -28.36 4.97 -2.12
N LEU A 10 -29.31 4.19 -2.64
CA LEU A 10 -29.12 2.76 -2.86
C LEU A 10 -28.00 2.49 -3.86
N ILE A 11 -27.98 3.19 -5.00
CA ILE A 11 -26.96 3.04 -6.04
C ILE A 11 -25.57 3.34 -5.48
N ASN A 12 -25.41 4.45 -4.76
CA ASN A 12 -24.12 4.82 -4.15
C ASN A 12 -23.67 3.80 -3.09
N GLN A 13 -24.59 3.27 -2.29
CA GLN A 13 -24.27 2.27 -1.27
C GLN A 13 -23.88 0.92 -1.88
N VAL A 14 -24.62 0.47 -2.91
CA VAL A 14 -24.29 -0.77 -3.65
C VAL A 14 -22.94 -0.63 -4.34
N GLN A 15 -22.69 0.50 -5.02
CA GLN A 15 -21.43 0.74 -5.70
C GLN A 15 -20.25 0.82 -4.73
N GLY A 16 -20.46 1.40 -3.55
CA GLY A 16 -19.50 1.37 -2.44
C GLY A 16 -19.17 -0.07 -2.01
N ASN A 17 -20.19 -0.87 -1.70
CA ASN A 17 -19.99 -2.26 -1.28
C ASN A 17 -19.28 -3.11 -2.34
N CYS A 18 -19.66 -2.97 -3.62
CA CYS A 18 -18.98 -3.68 -4.70
C CYS A 18 -17.50 -3.26 -4.84
N ALA A 19 -17.21 -1.95 -4.75
CA ALA A 19 -15.84 -1.46 -4.79
C ALA A 19 -15.02 -1.94 -3.59
N GLN A 20 -15.65 -2.04 -2.41
CA GLN A 20 -15.05 -2.61 -1.21
C GLN A 20 -14.67 -4.08 -1.40
N ASP A 21 -15.58 -4.90 -1.93
CA ASP A 21 -15.34 -6.34 -2.14
C ASP A 21 -14.23 -6.57 -3.16
N ILE A 22 -14.20 -5.77 -4.23
CA ILE A 22 -13.13 -5.81 -5.22
C ILE A 22 -11.80 -5.42 -4.58
N PHE A 23 -11.77 -4.34 -3.79
CA PHE A 23 -10.57 -3.92 -3.07
C PHE A 23 -10.09 -5.02 -2.11
N MET A 24 -10.99 -5.62 -1.34
CA MET A 24 -10.68 -6.68 -0.37
C MET A 24 -10.11 -7.93 -1.05
N LYS A 25 -10.68 -8.32 -2.20
CA LYS A 25 -10.17 -9.44 -3.02
C LYS A 25 -8.77 -9.14 -3.55
N VAL A 26 -8.55 -7.97 -4.13
CA VAL A 26 -7.24 -7.57 -4.64
C VAL A 26 -6.22 -7.48 -3.52
N ALA A 27 -6.57 -6.85 -2.39
CA ALA A 27 -5.71 -6.79 -1.22
C ALA A 27 -5.36 -8.19 -0.72
N THR A 28 -6.34 -9.08 -0.57
CA THR A 28 -6.10 -10.47 -0.17
C THR A 28 -5.14 -11.18 -1.12
N SER A 29 -5.30 -10.98 -2.45
CA SER A 29 -4.39 -11.52 -3.46
C SER A 29 -2.96 -10.97 -3.36
N ILE A 30 -2.76 -9.72 -2.94
CA ILE A 30 -1.42 -9.13 -2.74
C ILE A 30 -0.68 -9.84 -1.59
N PHE A 31 -1.42 -10.36 -0.60
CA PHE A 31 -0.86 -10.95 0.62
C PHE A 31 -0.99 -12.48 0.68
N THR A 32 -1.36 -13.18 -0.40
CA THR A 32 -1.50 -14.65 -0.42
C THR A 32 -0.19 -15.35 -0.05
N ASP A 33 0.93 -14.89 -0.60
CA ASP A 33 2.23 -15.55 -0.40
C ASP A 33 2.98 -15.02 0.83
N GLY A 34 2.30 -14.26 1.70
CA GLY A 34 2.87 -13.65 2.90
C GLY A 34 2.92 -12.13 2.90
N ILE A 35 3.30 -11.57 4.05
CA ILE A 35 3.30 -10.13 4.32
C ILE A 35 4.74 -9.61 4.38
N ASN A 36 5.04 -8.57 3.61
CA ASN A 36 6.31 -7.83 3.65
C ASN A 36 6.07 -6.33 3.47
N TRP A 37 7.07 -5.50 3.83
CA TRP A 37 6.94 -4.05 3.76
C TRP A 37 6.68 -3.52 2.34
N GLY A 38 7.23 -4.16 1.31
CA GLY A 38 6.94 -3.81 -0.09
C GLY A 38 5.47 -3.97 -0.47
N ARG A 39 4.83 -5.08 -0.04
CA ARG A 39 3.40 -5.37 -0.24
C ARG A 39 2.51 -4.41 0.55
N VAL A 40 2.91 -4.07 1.78
CA VAL A 40 2.22 -3.06 2.60
C VAL A 40 2.25 -1.70 1.89
N VAL A 41 3.39 -1.26 1.38
CA VAL A 41 3.50 -0.01 0.61
C VAL A 41 2.67 -0.06 -0.68
N ALA A 42 2.64 -1.20 -1.38
CA ALA A 42 1.80 -1.37 -2.57
C ALA A 42 0.30 -1.24 -2.27
N LEU A 43 -0.17 -1.75 -1.12
CA LEU A 43 -1.55 -1.57 -0.66
C LEU A 43 -1.88 -0.09 -0.43
N PHE A 44 -1.00 0.66 0.25
CA PHE A 44 -1.18 2.10 0.45
C PHE A 44 -1.18 2.86 -0.87
N HIS A 45 -0.31 2.50 -1.81
CA HIS A 45 -0.29 3.08 -3.14
C HIS A 45 -1.60 2.81 -3.90
N LEU A 46 -2.16 1.59 -3.81
CA LEU A 46 -3.47 1.27 -4.38
C LEU A 46 -4.58 2.14 -3.76
N ALA A 47 -4.60 2.28 -2.43
CA ALA A 47 -5.53 3.15 -1.73
C ALA A 47 -5.40 4.62 -2.17
N TYR A 48 -4.18 5.13 -2.31
CA TYR A 48 -3.90 6.47 -2.81
C TYR A 48 -4.43 6.69 -4.24
N ARG A 49 -4.27 5.69 -5.13
CA ARG A 49 -4.83 5.75 -6.48
C ARG A 49 -6.37 5.78 -6.49
N LEU A 50 -7.02 5.12 -5.52
CA LEU A 50 -8.47 5.17 -5.38
C LEU A 50 -8.93 6.53 -4.83
N ILE A 51 -8.23 7.08 -3.84
CA ILE A 51 -8.52 8.38 -3.23
C ILE A 51 -8.33 9.51 -4.25
N SER A 52 -7.23 9.52 -5.00
CA SER A 52 -6.95 10.54 -6.04
C SER A 52 -8.01 10.54 -7.14
N LYS A 53 -8.49 9.36 -7.56
CA LYS A 53 -9.64 9.26 -8.48
C LYS A 53 -10.92 9.83 -7.85
N ALA A 54 -11.24 9.47 -6.61
CA ALA A 54 -12.42 9.98 -5.92
C ALA A 54 -12.40 11.50 -5.69
N LEU A 55 -11.20 12.07 -5.47
CA LEU A 55 -10.99 13.50 -5.33
C LEU A 55 -11.31 14.25 -6.64
N THR A 56 -10.92 13.67 -7.78
CA THR A 56 -11.20 14.23 -9.11
C THR A 56 -12.70 14.22 -9.41
N SER A 57 -13.45 13.28 -8.83
CA SER A 57 -14.91 13.18 -8.95
C SER A 57 -15.69 14.09 -7.99
N ASN A 58 -15.03 14.89 -7.15
CA ASN A 58 -15.63 15.80 -6.17
C ASN A 58 -16.58 15.15 -5.13
N HIS A 59 -16.42 13.84 -4.89
CA HIS A 59 -17.21 13.09 -3.92
C HIS A 59 -16.40 12.80 -2.66
N LEU A 60 -16.30 13.79 -1.76
CA LEU A 60 -15.58 13.68 -0.48
C LEU A 60 -16.08 12.53 0.41
N GLU A 61 -17.36 12.17 0.32
CA GLU A 61 -17.97 11.03 1.02
C GLU A 61 -17.26 9.71 0.67
N ASN A 62 -16.87 9.55 -0.60
CA ASN A 62 -16.21 8.33 -1.10
C ASN A 62 -14.81 8.16 -0.52
N ILE A 63 -14.11 9.26 -0.20
CA ILE A 63 -12.77 9.20 0.39
C ILE A 63 -12.83 8.60 1.80
N ARG A 64 -13.79 9.04 2.64
CA ARG A 64 -13.98 8.49 3.99
C ARG A 64 -14.30 7.01 3.95
N ILE A 65 -15.13 6.61 2.99
CA ILE A 65 -15.50 5.21 2.77
C ILE A 65 -14.26 4.39 2.38
N ILE A 66 -13.43 4.85 1.44
CA ILE A 66 -12.19 4.15 1.04
C ILE A 66 -11.23 4.01 2.23
N ILE A 67 -11.03 5.07 3.01
CA ILE A 67 -10.17 5.03 4.22
C ILE A 67 -10.69 3.99 5.21
N SER A 68 -12.01 3.90 5.41
CA SER A 68 -12.60 2.92 6.32
C SER A 68 -12.29 1.47 5.90
N TRP A 69 -12.30 1.19 4.58
CA TRP A 69 -11.99 -0.14 4.04
C TRP A 69 -10.52 -0.51 4.23
N VAL A 70 -9.63 0.45 3.95
CA VAL A 70 -8.18 0.28 4.15
C VAL A 70 -7.88 0.03 5.63
N LEU A 71 -8.47 0.82 6.54
CA LEU A 71 -8.29 0.63 7.98
C LEU A 71 -8.83 -0.71 8.47
N ARG A 72 -9.97 -1.17 7.94
CA ARG A 72 -10.51 -2.48 8.26
C ARG A 72 -9.55 -3.60 7.84
N PHE A 73 -9.02 -3.53 6.62
CA PHE A 73 -8.03 -4.49 6.15
C PHE A 73 -6.75 -4.48 7.00
N ILE A 74 -6.26 -3.28 7.37
CA ILE A 74 -5.09 -3.16 8.25
C ILE A 74 -5.37 -3.83 9.60
N ARG A 75 -6.52 -3.56 10.24
CA ARG A 75 -6.88 -4.17 11.53
C ARG A 75 -7.01 -5.69 11.45
N GLU A 76 -7.68 -6.20 10.43
CA GLU A 76 -8.00 -7.63 10.35
C GLU A 76 -6.81 -8.48 9.90
N ARG A 77 -5.95 -7.96 9.02
CA ARG A 77 -4.90 -8.76 8.36
C ARG A 77 -3.48 -8.29 8.67
N LEU A 78 -3.23 -6.98 8.70
CA LEU A 78 -1.88 -6.46 8.86
C LEU A 78 -1.50 -6.24 10.32
N TYR A 79 -2.46 -6.01 11.22
CA TYR A 79 -2.19 -5.66 12.61
C TYR A 79 -1.37 -6.73 13.36
N PRO A 80 -1.69 -8.04 13.30
CA PRO A 80 -0.90 -9.06 13.99
C PRO A 80 0.56 -9.08 13.51
N TRP A 81 0.76 -8.96 12.20
CA TRP A 81 2.10 -8.92 11.60
C TRP A 81 2.85 -7.63 11.95
N LEU A 82 2.17 -6.48 11.94
CA LEU A 82 2.76 -5.19 12.26
C LEU A 82 3.31 -5.17 13.68
N VAL A 83 2.59 -5.76 14.63
CA VAL A 83 3.06 -5.91 16.02
C VAL A 83 4.31 -6.78 16.10
N GLN A 84 4.35 -7.88 15.35
CA GLN A 84 5.54 -8.76 15.29
C GLN A 84 6.77 -8.05 14.70
N GLN A 85 6.58 -7.08 13.80
CA GLN A 85 7.67 -6.28 13.22
C GLN A 85 8.14 -5.13 14.12
N GLY A 86 7.60 -4.98 15.33
CA GLY A 86 7.90 -3.85 16.22
C GLY A 86 7.22 -2.54 15.78
N GLY A 87 6.12 -2.64 15.04
CA GLY A 87 5.36 -1.51 14.54
C GLY A 87 5.87 -0.94 13.21
N TRP A 88 5.54 0.32 12.94
CA TRP A 88 5.91 1.01 11.70
C TRP A 88 7.40 1.33 11.57
N VAL A 89 8.16 1.25 12.67
CA VAL A 89 9.63 1.44 12.65
C VAL A 89 10.31 0.40 11.76
N GLY A 90 9.72 -0.80 11.62
CA GLY A 90 10.22 -1.84 10.74
C GLY A 90 10.36 -1.40 9.27
N VAL A 91 9.47 -0.52 8.77
CA VAL A 91 9.60 0.08 7.41
C VAL A 91 10.95 0.73 7.27
N ILE A 92 11.26 1.66 8.18
CA ILE A 92 12.43 2.53 8.08
C ILE A 92 13.70 1.69 8.12
N HIS A 93 13.71 0.68 9.00
CA HIS A 93 14.84 -0.23 9.12
C HIS A 93 15.06 -1.06 7.86
N ASP A 94 14.00 -1.64 7.29
CA ASP A 94 14.11 -2.46 6.08
C ASP A 94 14.59 -1.65 4.88
N PHE A 95 14.02 -0.46 4.64
CA PHE A 95 14.48 0.42 3.56
C PHE A 95 15.92 0.91 3.77
N SER A 96 16.30 1.21 5.02
CA SER A 96 17.68 1.62 5.33
C SER A 96 18.68 0.49 5.07
N ARG A 97 18.32 -0.77 5.39
CA ARG A 97 19.18 -1.93 5.12
C ARG A 97 19.53 -2.06 3.63
N TRP A 98 18.53 -1.95 2.75
CA TRP A 98 18.75 -1.99 1.30
C TRP A 98 19.65 -0.84 0.82
N ARG A 99 19.45 0.36 1.37
CA ARG A 99 20.30 1.52 1.07
C ARG A 99 21.75 1.28 1.49
N THR A 100 22.00 0.75 2.69
CA THR A 100 23.35 0.44 3.16
C THR A 100 24.03 -0.61 2.29
N VAL A 101 23.29 -1.67 1.92
CA VAL A 101 23.81 -2.72 1.02
C VAL A 101 24.18 -2.13 -0.35
N ALA A 102 23.34 -1.26 -0.92
CA ALA A 102 23.63 -0.61 -2.19
C ALA A 102 24.88 0.30 -2.12
N ILE A 103 25.06 1.03 -1.02
CA ILE A 103 26.26 1.86 -0.80
C ILE A 103 27.50 0.98 -0.72
N VAL A 104 27.48 -0.07 0.10
CA VAL A 104 28.63 -0.98 0.26
C VAL A 104 28.98 -1.66 -1.07
N ALA A 105 27.98 -2.14 -1.82
CA ALA A 105 28.20 -2.74 -3.13
C ALA A 105 28.81 -1.74 -4.13
N SER A 106 28.34 -0.49 -4.13
CA SER A 106 28.88 0.57 -4.98
C SER A 106 30.34 0.88 -4.65
N VAL A 107 30.68 0.97 -3.36
CA VAL A 107 32.07 1.20 -2.90
C VAL A 107 32.97 0.03 -3.27
N ALA A 108 32.52 -1.21 -3.06
CA ALA A 108 33.28 -2.41 -3.42
C ALA A 108 33.54 -2.50 -4.92
N LEU A 109 32.53 -2.18 -5.74
CA LEU A 109 32.64 -2.16 -7.20
C LEU A 109 33.64 -1.10 -7.69
N VAL A 110 33.61 0.11 -7.11
CA VAL A 110 34.59 1.16 -7.41
C VAL A 110 36.00 0.72 -7.01
N ALA A 111 36.18 0.13 -5.83
CA ALA A 111 37.48 -0.37 -5.38
C ALA A 111 38.03 -1.47 -6.32
N ALA A 112 37.18 -2.41 -6.74
CA ALA A 112 37.53 -3.46 -7.68
C ALA A 112 37.91 -2.89 -9.07
N LEU A 113 37.17 -1.91 -9.58
CA LEU A 113 37.48 -1.25 -10.85
C LEU A 113 38.81 -0.50 -10.79
N VAL A 114 39.10 0.21 -9.69
CA VAL A 114 40.38 0.89 -9.50
C VAL A 114 41.52 -0.11 -9.42
N TYR A 115 41.34 -1.21 -8.69
CA TYR A 115 42.34 -2.28 -8.62
C TYR A 115 42.63 -2.89 -9.99
N TYR A 116 41.58 -3.22 -10.76
CA TYR A 116 41.73 -3.78 -12.11
C TYR A 116 42.44 -2.82 -13.06
N ARG A 117 42.13 -1.51 -12.99
CA ARG A 117 42.82 -0.49 -13.80
C ARG A 117 44.29 -0.28 -13.41
N LYS A 118 44.66 -0.56 -12.16
CA LYS A 118 46.03 -0.39 -11.66
C LYS A 118 46.93 -1.60 -11.96
N THR A 119 46.35 -2.80 -12.03
CA THR A 119 47.06 -4.05 -12.29
C THR A 119 47.27 -4.32 -13.79
N ARG A 120 46.53 -3.64 -14.66
CA ARG A 120 46.71 -3.66 -16.12
C ARG A 120 47.64 -2.54 -16.56
#